data_AF-K8Z7X0-F1
#
_entry.id   AF-K8Z7X0-F1
#
_cell.length_a   1.000
_cell.length_b   1.000
_cell.length_c   1.000
_cell.angle_alpha   90.00
_cell.angle_beta   90.00
_cell.angle_gamma   90.00
#
_symmetry.space_group_name_H-M   'P 1'
#
loop_
_entity.id
_entity.type
_entity.pdbx_description
1 polymer ?
#
loop_
_entity_poly.entity_id
_entity_poly.type
_entity_poly.pdbx_seq_one_letter_code
_entity_poly.pdbx_strand_id
1 'polypeptide(L)'
;MYTWTIVFGVLYDLYYYGNVGIFAFCLPMMVFLLNHMIHYVRPSLSAYMMIFLLCTIWVLYGSYFMQCIFQIVQIDFVGYMVLYAAPTLLFSALVYYIALLYGRRFFLHRPLVA
;
A
#
# COMPACT_ATOMS: atom_id res chain seq x y z
N MET A 1 9.47 -12.93 -5.10
CA MET A 1 8.45 -11.94 -4.68
C MET A 1 7.94 -11.11 -5.86
N TYR A 2 8.81 -10.46 -6.63
CA TYR A 2 8.41 -9.60 -7.75
C TYR A 2 7.56 -10.29 -8.84
N THR A 3 7.79 -11.57 -9.12
CA THR A 3 6.99 -12.33 -10.10
C THR A 3 5.53 -12.44 -9.67
N TRP A 4 5.28 -12.71 -8.38
CA TRP A 4 3.93 -12.81 -7.84
C TRP A 4 3.22 -11.46 -7.83
N THR A 5 3.91 -10.37 -7.52
CA THR A 5 3.31 -9.03 -7.56
C THR A 5 2.88 -8.61 -8.94
N ILE A 6 3.64 -9.02 -9.98
CA ILE A 6 3.24 -8.78 -11.37
C ILE A 6 2.03 -9.62 -11.72
N VAL A 7 2.04 -10.93 -11.39
CA VAL A 7 0.89 -11.82 -11.67
C VAL A 7 -0.39 -11.31 -11.01
N PHE A 8 -0.34 -10.96 -9.72
CA PHE A 8 -1.49 -10.40 -9.02
C PHE A 8 -1.91 -9.04 -9.58
N GLY A 9 -0.95 -8.19 -9.94
CA GLY A 9 -1.23 -6.90 -10.56
C GLY A 9 -1.95 -7.04 -11.90
N VAL A 10 -1.50 -7.97 -12.76
CA VAL A 10 -2.15 -8.28 -14.04
C VAL A 10 -3.57 -8.83 -13.84
N LEU A 11 -3.75 -9.76 -12.89
CA LEU A 11 -5.09 -10.31 -12.59
C LEU A 11 -6.05 -9.23 -12.09
N TYR A 12 -5.57 -8.34 -11.21
CA TYR A 12 -6.36 -7.23 -10.69
C TYR A 12 -6.75 -6.24 -11.80
N ASP A 13 -5.78 -5.88 -12.63
CA ASP A 13 -5.94 -5.00 -13.79
C ASP A 13 -7.01 -5.52 -14.76
N LEU A 14 -6.93 -6.80 -15.12
CA LEU A 14 -7.90 -7.44 -16.02
C LEU A 14 -9.31 -7.50 -15.40
N TYR A 15 -9.41 -7.76 -14.10
CA TYR A 15 -10.70 -7.90 -13.43
C TYR A 15 -11.44 -6.56 -13.27
N TYR A 16 -10.72 -5.48 -12.90
CA TYR A 16 -11.36 -4.20 -12.57
C TYR A 16 -11.37 -3.19 -13.72
N TYR A 17 -10.34 -3.18 -14.57
CA TYR A 17 -10.16 -2.12 -15.57
C TYR A 17 -10.21 -2.65 -17.01
N GLY A 18 -10.12 -3.96 -17.22
CA GLY A 18 -10.06 -4.56 -18.55
C GLY A 18 -8.81 -4.18 -19.36
N ASN A 19 -7.83 -3.52 -18.73
CA ASN A 19 -6.57 -3.11 -19.31
C ASN A 19 -5.42 -3.52 -18.37
N VAL A 20 -4.27 -3.87 -18.93
CA VAL A 20 -3.07 -4.28 -18.18
C VAL A 20 -2.11 -3.11 -18.07
N GLY A 21 -1.64 -2.80 -16.86
CA GLY A 21 -0.54 -1.86 -16.67
C GLY A 21 -0.61 -0.98 -15.41
N ILE A 22 -1.76 -0.89 -14.74
CA ILE A 22 -1.95 -0.02 -13.57
C ILE A 22 -1.32 -0.71 -12.35
N PHE A 23 -1.95 -1.77 -11.86
CA PHE A 23 -1.48 -2.53 -10.70
C PHE A 23 -0.36 -3.49 -11.07
N ALA A 24 -0.28 -3.93 -12.33
CA ALA A 24 0.87 -4.68 -12.84
C ALA A 24 2.20 -3.91 -12.68
N PHE A 25 2.17 -2.58 -12.68
CA PHE A 25 3.32 -1.71 -12.40
C PHE A 25 3.37 -1.23 -10.95
N CYS A 26 2.26 -0.75 -10.40
CA CYS A 26 2.25 -0.13 -9.06
C CYS A 26 2.66 -1.11 -7.95
N LEU A 27 2.22 -2.37 -8.01
CA LEU A 27 2.51 -3.38 -6.99
C LEU A 27 3.98 -3.82 -6.92
N PRO A 28 4.66 -4.20 -8.02
CA PRO A 28 6.09 -4.51 -7.95
C PRO A 28 6.92 -3.31 -7.51
N MET A 29 6.55 -2.08 -7.91
CA MET A 29 7.21 -0.86 -7.44
C MET A 29 7.01 -0.63 -5.94
N MET A 30 5.81 -0.88 -5.41
CA MET A 30 5.56 -0.82 -3.97
C MET A 30 6.47 -1.79 -3.20
N VAL A 31 6.62 -3.03 -3.67
CA VAL A 31 7.49 -4.02 -3.03
C VAL A 31 8.96 -3.63 -3.15
N PHE A 32 9.37 -3.02 -4.27
CA PHE A 32 10.70 -2.46 -4.40
C PHE A 32 10.96 -1.36 -3.36
N LEU A 33 10.05 -0.39 -3.23
CA LEU A 33 10.14 0.69 -2.24
C LEU A 33 10.19 0.13 -0.82
N LEU A 34 9.32 -0.84 -0.50
CA LEU A 34 9.28 -1.51 0.79
C LEU A 34 10.63 -2.16 1.14
N ASN A 35 11.15 -3.00 0.24
CA ASN A 35 12.43 -3.68 0.43
C ASN A 35 13.57 -2.68 0.60
N HIS A 36 13.57 -1.61 -0.19
CA HIS A 36 14.59 -0.58 -0.10
C HIS A 36 14.53 0.17 1.23
N MET A 37 13.35 0.61 1.66
CA MET A 37 13.17 1.40 2.89
C MET A 37 13.52 0.62 4.17
N ILE A 38 13.19 -0.66 4.24
CA ILE A 38 13.46 -1.49 5.42
C ILE A 38 14.97 -1.58 5.72
N HIS A 39 15.84 -1.45 4.71
CA HIS A 39 17.29 -1.46 4.92
C HIS A 39 17.84 -0.20 5.59
N TYR A 40 17.17 0.94 5.47
CA TYR A 40 17.64 2.22 6.02
C TYR A 40 16.97 2.60 7.34
N VAL A 41 15.83 1.97 7.66
CA VAL A 41 15.04 2.33 8.82
C VAL A 41 15.27 1.34 9.95
N ARG A 42 15.61 1.86 11.14
CA ARG A 42 15.76 1.02 12.34
C ARG A 42 14.44 0.30 12.64
N PRO A 43 14.47 -1.01 12.93
CA PRO A 43 13.27 -1.79 13.17
C PRO A 43 12.57 -1.27 14.43
N SER A 44 11.48 -0.55 14.20
CA SER A 44 10.62 -0.01 15.26
C SER A 44 9.18 -0.06 14.78
N LEU A 45 8.26 -0.18 15.72
CA LEU A 45 6.85 -0.25 15.40
C LEU A 45 6.35 1.02 14.67
N SER A 46 6.82 2.19 15.07
CA SER A 46 6.50 3.45 14.38
C SER A 46 7.07 3.48 12.96
N ALA A 47 8.28 2.97 12.75
CA ALA A 47 8.86 2.84 11.42
C ALA A 47 8.00 1.97 10.49
N TYR A 48 7.60 0.78 10.94
CA TYR A 48 6.76 -0.10 10.13
C TYR A 48 5.39 0.54 9.78
N MET A 49 4.82 1.31 10.71
CA MET A 49 3.59 2.08 10.44
C MET A 49 3.79 3.08 9.31
N MET A 50 4.87 3.86 9.38
CA MET A 50 5.16 4.88 8.37
C MET A 50 5.43 4.26 7.00
N ILE A 51 6.18 3.16 6.97
CA ILE A 51 6.44 2.42 5.73
C ILE A 51 5.13 1.88 5.14
N PHE A 52 4.25 1.32 5.97
CA PHE A 52 2.93 0.84 5.54
C PHE A 52 2.08 1.96 4.94
N LEU A 53 1.96 3.10 5.64
CA LEU A 53 1.22 4.26 5.13
C LEU A 53 1.81 4.78 3.82
N LEU A 54 3.13 4.85 3.72
CA LEU A 54 3.81 5.30 2.50
C LEU A 54 3.55 4.34 1.32
N CYS A 55 3.56 3.03 1.56
CA CYS A 55 3.17 2.04 0.55
C CYS A 55 1.71 2.22 0.12
N THR A 56 0.79 2.46 1.05
CA THR A 56 -0.62 2.72 0.75
C THR A 56 -0.79 3.99 -0.08
N ILE A 57 -0.10 5.07 0.28
CA ILE A 57 -0.06 6.32 -0.48
C ILE A 57 0.45 6.05 -1.90
N TRP A 58 1.56 5.31 -2.06
CA TRP A 58 2.10 4.96 -3.37
C TRP A 58 1.10 4.22 -4.24
N VAL A 59 0.39 3.22 -3.69
CA VAL A 59 -0.61 2.46 -4.45
C VAL A 59 -1.81 3.34 -4.81
N LEU A 60 -2.31 4.17 -3.89
CA LEU A 60 -3.44 5.06 -4.14
C LEU A 60 -3.13 6.10 -5.21
N TYR A 61 -2.04 6.85 -5.07
CA TYR A 61 -1.72 7.92 -6.01
C TYR A 61 -1.09 7.38 -7.29
N GLY A 62 -0.27 6.33 -7.21
CA GLY A 62 0.31 5.68 -8.37
C GLY A 62 -0.77 5.08 -9.28
N SER A 63 -1.76 4.39 -8.71
CA SER A 63 -2.86 3.85 -9.50
C SER A 63 -3.76 4.95 -10.05
N TYR A 64 -4.03 6.03 -9.31
CA TYR A 64 -4.77 7.19 -9.83
C TYR A 64 -4.05 7.84 -11.01
N PHE A 65 -2.74 8.09 -10.86
CA PHE A 65 -1.92 8.68 -11.91
C PHE A 65 -1.92 7.82 -13.18
N MET A 66 -1.78 6.51 -13.03
CA MET A 66 -1.90 5.58 -14.16
C MET A 66 -3.30 5.60 -14.78
N GLN A 67 -4.37 5.63 -13.98
CA GLN A 67 -5.74 5.74 -14.48
C GLN A 67 -5.96 7.05 -15.26
N CYS A 68 -5.31 8.16 -14.86
CA CYS A 68 -5.30 9.41 -15.62
C CYS A 68 -4.56 9.27 -16.95
N ILE A 69 -3.39 8.62 -16.97
CA ILE A 69 -2.63 8.38 -18.22
C ILE A 69 -3.46 7.56 -19.21
N PHE A 70 -4.11 6.49 -18.73
CA PHE A 70 -4.96 5.64 -19.55
C PHE A 70 -6.35 6.25 -19.82
N GLN A 71 -6.61 7.48 -19.34
CA GLN A 71 -7.88 8.18 -19.51
C GLN A 71 -9.11 7.39 -19.01
N ILE A 72 -8.90 6.53 -18.02
CA ILE A 72 -9.95 5.68 -17.42
C ILE A 72 -10.78 6.46 -16.40
N VAL A 73 -10.14 7.40 -15.71
CA VAL A 73 -10.75 8.20 -14.64
C VAL A 73 -11.04 9.62 -15.13
N GLN A 74 -12.25 10.10 -14.84
CA GLN A 74 -12.68 11.48 -15.11
C GLN A 74 -12.83 12.33 -13.84
N ILE A 75 -12.52 11.75 -12.67
CA ILE A 75 -12.54 12.45 -11.39
C ILE A 75 -11.26 13.29 -11.24
N ASP A 76 -11.45 14.53 -10.82
CA ASP A 76 -10.37 15.46 -10.50
C ASP A 76 -9.61 15.03 -9.24
N PHE A 77 -8.39 15.54 -9.09
CA PHE A 77 -7.50 15.10 -8.01
C PHE A 77 -8.10 15.34 -6.62
N VAL A 78 -8.79 16.46 -6.42
CA VAL A 78 -9.43 16.79 -5.14
C VAL A 78 -10.58 15.85 -4.86
N GLY A 79 -11.44 15.60 -5.85
CA GLY A 79 -12.50 14.59 -5.76
C GLY A 79 -11.97 13.21 -5.42
N TYR A 80 -10.86 12.80 -6.04
CA TYR A 80 -10.21 11.52 -5.74
C TYR A 80 -9.69 11.46 -4.29
N MET A 81 -9.04 12.53 -3.83
CA MET A 81 -8.54 12.60 -2.46
C MET A 81 -9.66 12.47 -1.43
N VAL A 82 -10.77 13.18 -1.61
CA VAL A 82 -11.87 13.21 -0.63
C VAL A 82 -12.65 11.90 -0.64
N LEU A 83 -12.96 11.35 -1.82
CA LEU A 83 -13.83 10.19 -1.95
C LEU A 83 -13.10 8.86 -1.74
N TYR A 84 -11.81 8.78 -2.06
CA TYR A 84 -11.06 7.53 -2.03
C TYR A 84 -9.83 7.61 -1.14
N ALA A 85 -8.89 8.52 -1.41
CA ALA A 85 -7.59 8.48 -0.74
C ALA A 85 -7.69 8.71 0.78
N ALA A 86 -8.39 9.76 1.21
CA ALA A 86 -8.57 10.10 2.63
C ALA A 86 -9.26 8.97 3.42
N PRO A 87 -10.43 8.43 3.01
CA PRO A 87 -11.06 7.32 3.74
C PRO A 87 -10.20 6.06 3.74
N THR A 88 -9.51 5.73 2.64
CA THR A 88 -8.62 4.56 2.60
C THR A 88 -7.42 4.73 3.53
N LEU A 89 -6.82 5.92 3.61
CA LEU A 89 -5.70 6.19 4.53
C LEU A 89 -6.15 6.14 6.00
N LEU A 90 -7.31 6.71 6.32
CA LEU A 90 -7.89 6.60 7.67
C LEU A 90 -8.17 5.14 8.04
N PHE A 91 -8.78 4.38 7.14
CA PHE A 91 -9.03 2.97 7.35
C PHE A 91 -7.72 2.18 7.52
N SER A 92 -6.71 2.47 6.72
CA SER A 92 -5.38 1.82 6.82
C SER A 92 -4.72 2.10 8.17
N ALA A 93 -4.78 3.35 8.65
CA ALA A 93 -4.28 3.72 9.96
C ALA A 93 -5.06 3.02 11.09
N LEU A 94 -6.38 2.91 10.96
CA LEU A 94 -7.23 2.21 11.92
C LEU A 94 -6.93 0.71 11.96
N VAL A 95 -6.81 0.05 10.81
CA VAL A 95 -6.41 -1.37 10.72
C VAL A 95 -5.06 -1.59 11.38
N TYR A 96 -4.09 -0.70 11.12
CA TYR A 96 -2.78 -0.78 11.78
C TYR A 96 -2.89 -0.62 13.30
N TYR A 97 -3.69 0.33 13.78
CA TYR A 97 -3.92 0.54 15.21
C TYR A 97 -4.57 -0.68 15.88
N ILE A 98 -5.55 -1.31 15.23
CA ILE A 98 -6.13 -2.58 15.69
C ILE A 98 -5.05 -3.66 15.72
N ALA A 99 -4.30 -3.84 14.64
CA ALA A 99 -3.22 -4.82 14.58
C ALA A 99 -2.18 -4.61 15.69
N LEU A 100 -1.91 -3.35 16.06
CA LEU A 100 -1.05 -3.02 17.20
C LEU A 100 -1.66 -3.47 18.54
N LEU A 101 -2.92 -3.12 18.81
CA LEU A 101 -3.59 -3.45 20.07
C LEU A 101 -3.65 -4.96 20.30
N TYR A 102 -4.03 -5.72 19.28
CA TYR A 102 -4.14 -7.18 19.37
C TYR A 102 -2.79 -7.88 19.21
N GLY A 103 -1.90 -7.36 18.38
CA GLY A 103 -0.54 -7.89 18.20
C GLY A 103 0.27 -7.82 19.49
N ARG A 104 0.13 -6.75 20.28
CA ARG A 104 0.71 -6.67 21.64
C ARG A 104 0.19 -7.75 22.57
N ARG A 105 -1.08 -8.17 22.45
CA ARG A 105 -1.66 -9.23 23.30
C ARG A 105 -1.21 -10.64 22.90
N PHE A 106 -0.88 -10.86 21.62
CA PHE A 106 -0.47 -12.19 21.13
C PHE A 106 1.05 -12.41 21.09
N PHE A 107 1.86 -11.38 20.80
CA PHE A 107 3.30 -11.55 20.54
C PHE A 107 4.23 -11.15 21.69
N LEU A 108 3.78 -10.44 22.72
CA LEU A 108 4.63 -10.01 23.85
C LEU A 108 4.80 -11.06 24.97
N HIS A 109 4.36 -12.31 24.78
CA HIS A 109 4.77 -13.42 25.66
C HIS A 109 6.14 -14.00 25.33
N ARG A 110 6.85 -13.48 24.31
CA ARG A 110 8.27 -13.76 24.15
C ARG A 110 9.06 -12.48 24.43
N PRO A 111 9.98 -12.49 25.42
CA PRO A 111 10.85 -11.35 25.64
C PRO A 111 11.63 -11.12 24.34
N LEU A 112 11.55 -9.89 23.84
CA LEU A 112 12.52 -9.36 22.90
C LEU A 112 13.86 -9.42 23.63
N VAL A 113 14.64 -10.46 23.34
CA VAL A 113 15.98 -10.65 23.90
C VAL A 113 16.81 -9.42 23.56
N ALA A 114 17.45 -8.90 24.61
CA ALA A 114 18.28 -7.71 24.68
C ALA A 114 19.36 -7.63 23.60
#